data_AF-A0A7C1H900-F1
#
_entry.id   AF-A0A7C1H900-F1
#
_cell.length_a   1.000
_cell.length_b   1.000
_cell.length_c   1.000
_cell.angle_alpha   90.00
_cell.angle_beta   90.00
_cell.angle_gamma   90.00
#
_symmetry.space_group_name_H-M   'P 1'
#
loop_
_entity.id
_entity.type
_entity.pdbx_description
1 polymer ?
#
loop_
_entity_poly.entity_id
_entity_poly.type
_entity_poly.pdbx_seq_one_letter_code
_entity_poly.pdbx_strand_id
1 'polypeptide(L)'
;FHLVDSWTENDGIRNVFKFKLVAVENVSDESAAEEVSSRFAERSRIIPTSVKLEVWARDGGKCVTCGATDELHFDHILPYSKGGTSLKAENIQLLCARHNLSKSAKIQ
;
A
#
# COMPACT_ATOMS: atom_id res chain seq x y z
N PHE A 1 3.40 -4.99 19.80
CA PHE A 1 2.17 -5.14 20.62
C PHE A 1 1.44 -6.39 20.17
N HIS A 2 0.90 -7.19 21.09
CA HIS A 2 0.02 -8.32 20.77
C HIS A 2 -1.45 -7.90 20.94
N LEU A 3 -2.29 -8.26 19.97
CA LEU A 3 -3.74 -8.15 20.11
C LEU A 3 -4.23 -9.27 21.01
N VAL A 4 -4.75 -8.91 22.18
CA VAL A 4 -5.18 -9.86 23.20
C VAL A 4 -6.70 -10.01 23.21
N ASP A 5 -7.43 -8.99 22.79
CA ASP A 5 -8.89 -9.01 22.82
C ASP A 5 -9.51 -8.00 21.85
N SER A 6 -10.76 -8.24 21.47
CA SER A 6 -11.59 -7.30 20.71
C SER A 6 -13.06 -7.41 21.10
N TRP A 7 -13.73 -6.28 21.27
CA TRP A 7 -15.17 -6.23 21.57
C TRP A 7 -15.82 -5.00 20.93
N THR A 8 -17.15 -5.01 20.87
CA THR A 8 -17.95 -3.88 20.42
C THR A 8 -18.50 -3.15 21.64
N GLU A 9 -18.32 -1.83 21.68
CA GLU A 9 -18.85 -0.96 22.73
C GLU A 9 -19.79 0.09 22.12
N ASN A 10 -20.90 0.38 22.77
CA ASN A 10 -21.79 1.45 22.35
C ASN A 10 -21.44 2.74 23.12
N ASP A 11 -21.11 3.82 22.41
CA ASP A 11 -20.78 5.12 23.03
C ASP A 11 -22.00 6.03 23.27
N GLY A 12 -23.21 5.50 23.10
CA GLY A 12 -24.48 6.23 23.15
C GLY A 12 -24.94 6.75 21.79
N ILE A 13 -24.05 6.83 20.78
CA ILE A 13 -24.35 7.33 19.44
C ILE A 13 -24.13 6.22 18.39
N ARG A 14 -23.09 5.40 18.57
CA ARG A 14 -22.73 4.35 17.64
C ARG A 14 -22.04 3.19 18.35
N ASN A 15 -22.06 2.05 17.70
CA ASN A 15 -21.23 0.91 18.09
C ASN A 15 -19.81 1.10 17.53
N VAL A 16 -18.81 1.01 18.40
CA VAL A 16 -17.39 1.11 18.06
C VAL A 16 -16.68 -0.22 18.36
N PHE A 17 -15.75 -0.62 17.49
CA PHE A 17 -14.88 -1.77 17.74
C PHE A 17 -13.68 -1.32 18.58
N LYS A 18 -13.48 -1.96 19.73
CA LYS A 18 -12.33 -1.77 20.62
C LYS A 18 -11.39 -2.96 20.55
N PHE A 19 -10.10 -2.67 20.71
CA PHE A 19 -9.03 -3.66 20.66
C PHE A 19 -8.12 -3.46 21.87
N LYS A 20 -7.77 -4.55 22.56
CA LYS A 20 -6.80 -4.54 23.65
C LYS A 20 -5.44 -4.96 23.13
N LEU A 21 -4.49 -4.03 23.14
CA LEU A 21 -3.11 -4.25 22.73
C LEU A 21 -2.20 -4.25 23.94
N VAL A 22 -1.34 -5.26 24.08
CA VAL A 22 -0.32 -5.34 25.14
C VAL A 22 1.06 -5.12 24.53
N ALA A 23 1.84 -4.20 25.11
CA ALA A 23 3.22 -3.99 24.74
C ALA A 23 4.04 -5.24 25.12
N VAL A 24 4.84 -5.74 24.20
CA VAL A 24 5.73 -6.88 24.45
C VAL A 24 7.13 -6.29 24.52
N GLU A 25 7.76 -6.33 25.69
CA GLU A 25 9.05 -5.68 25.93
C GLU A 25 10.26 -6.49 25.46
N ASN A 26 10.07 -7.72 25.00
CA ASN A 26 11.14 -8.54 24.41
C ASN A 26 10.55 -9.45 23.32
N VAL A 27 10.71 -9.09 22.05
CA VAL A 27 10.51 -10.03 20.94
C VAL A 27 11.81 -10.82 20.76
N SER A 28 11.95 -11.93 21.50
CA SER A 28 12.99 -12.93 21.22
C SER A 28 12.44 -14.11 20.41
N ASP A 29 11.48 -13.84 19.53
CA ASP A 29 11.06 -14.76 18.46
C ASP A 29 10.81 -13.95 17.19
N GLU A 30 11.91 -13.56 16.54
CA GLU A 30 11.92 -12.80 15.29
C GLU A 30 11.32 -13.60 14.10
N SER A 31 11.23 -14.92 14.21
CA SER A 31 10.77 -15.80 13.13
C SER A 31 9.26 -15.71 12.86
N ALA A 32 8.43 -15.54 13.88
CA ALA A 32 6.97 -15.50 13.72
C ALA A 32 6.46 -14.10 13.32
N ALA A 33 7.12 -13.03 13.80
CA ALA A 33 6.76 -11.67 13.45
C ALA A 33 7.18 -11.31 12.01
N GLU A 34 8.30 -11.84 11.53
CA GLU A 34 8.72 -11.69 10.12
C GLU A 34 7.76 -12.39 9.16
N GLU A 35 7.30 -13.61 9.46
CA GLU A 35 6.36 -14.33 8.58
C GLU A 35 4.97 -13.69 8.50
N VAL A 36 4.52 -13.05 9.58
CA VAL A 36 3.24 -12.36 9.60
C VAL A 36 3.38 -11.00 8.91
N SER A 37 4.43 -10.24 9.21
CA SER A 37 4.75 -8.96 8.55
C SER A 37 4.94 -9.12 7.04
N SER A 38 5.64 -10.17 6.59
CA SER A 38 5.83 -10.45 5.17
C SER A 38 4.51 -10.74 4.46
N ARG A 39 3.61 -11.55 5.04
CA ARG A 39 2.28 -11.83 4.49
C ARG A 39 1.36 -10.61 4.45
N PHE A 40 1.45 -9.73 5.45
CA PHE A 40 0.72 -8.46 5.44
C PHE A 40 1.30 -7.44 4.45
N ALA A 41 2.62 -7.43 4.26
CA ALA A 41 3.29 -6.63 3.25
C ALA A 41 2.97 -7.11 1.82
N GLU A 42 2.88 -8.42 1.59
CA GLU A 42 2.49 -9.03 0.31
C GLU A 42 1.08 -8.66 -0.13
N ARG A 43 0.18 -8.42 0.82
CA ARG A 43 -1.22 -7.99 0.58
C ARG A 43 -1.44 -6.50 0.87
N SER A 44 -0.37 -5.70 0.89
CA SER A 44 -0.48 -4.27 1.10
C SER A 44 -0.56 -3.52 -0.24
N ARG A 45 -1.45 -2.53 -0.30
CA ARG A 45 -1.48 -1.56 -1.40
C ARG A 45 -0.31 -0.56 -1.32
N ILE A 46 0.49 -0.63 -0.26
CA ILE A 46 1.68 0.19 -0.08
C ILE A 46 2.73 -0.24 -1.12
N ILE A 47 3.14 0.70 -1.95
CA ILE A 47 4.27 0.54 -2.86
C ILE A 47 5.55 0.75 -2.05
N PRO A 48 6.45 -0.25 -1.96
CA PRO A 48 7.72 -0.11 -1.23
C PRO A 48 8.57 1.05 -1.76
N THR A 49 9.37 1.64 -0.88
CA THR A 49 10.25 2.76 -1.25
C THR A 49 11.25 2.38 -2.35
N SER A 50 11.79 1.16 -2.32
CA SER A 50 12.68 0.65 -3.38
C SER A 50 12.01 0.66 -4.75
N VAL A 51 10.77 0.17 -4.83
CA VAL A 51 9.96 0.17 -6.06
C VAL A 51 9.67 1.60 -6.53
N LYS A 52 9.34 2.52 -5.62
CA LYS A 52 9.12 3.93 -5.98
C LYS A 52 10.36 4.57 -6.59
N LEU A 53 11.54 4.32 -6.01
CA LEU A 53 12.80 4.85 -6.52
C LEU A 53 13.13 4.30 -7.91
N GLU A 54 12.93 3.00 -8.11
CA GLU A 54 13.14 2.34 -9.41
C GLU A 54 12.23 2.92 -10.48
N VAL A 55 10.93 3.02 -10.19
CA VAL A 55 9.93 3.61 -11.10
C VAL A 55 10.26 5.07 -11.39
N TRP A 56 10.64 5.85 -10.38
CA TRP A 56 11.00 7.26 -10.57
C TRP A 56 12.20 7.42 -11.51
N ALA A 57 13.24 6.60 -11.32
CA ALA A 57 14.42 6.61 -12.17
C ALA A 57 14.10 6.17 -13.60
N ARG A 58 13.30 5.10 -13.76
CA ARG A 58 12.86 4.57 -15.06
C ARG A 58 12.01 5.59 -15.83
N ASP A 59 11.03 6.19 -15.18
CA ASP A 59 10.08 7.12 -15.78
C ASP A 59 10.64 8.56 -15.88
N GLY A 60 11.84 8.79 -15.35
CA GLY A 60 12.53 10.08 -15.40
C GLY A 60 11.81 11.21 -14.67
N GLY A 61 11.04 10.88 -13.63
CA GLY A 61 10.19 11.84 -12.92
C GLY A 61 9.14 12.51 -13.83
N LYS A 62 8.61 11.76 -14.79
CA LYS A 62 7.62 12.25 -15.76
C LYS A 62 6.44 11.30 -15.88
N CYS A 63 5.28 11.86 -16.23
CA CYS A 63 4.13 11.06 -16.63
C CYS A 63 4.47 10.25 -17.88
N VAL A 64 4.31 8.92 -17.83
CA VAL A 64 4.62 8.04 -18.97
C VAL A 64 3.72 8.26 -20.18
N THR A 65 2.52 8.84 -19.98
CA THR A 65 1.54 9.10 -21.05
C THR A 65 1.79 10.42 -21.78
N CYS A 66 2.15 11.49 -21.07
CA CYS A 66 2.24 12.84 -21.67
C CYS A 66 3.52 13.62 -21.35
N GLY A 67 4.42 13.10 -20.54
CA GLY A 67 5.68 13.76 -20.18
C GLY A 67 5.56 14.90 -19.16
N ALA A 68 4.36 15.15 -18.60
CA ALA A 68 4.17 16.11 -17.50
C ALA A 68 5.10 15.81 -16.31
N THR A 69 5.55 16.84 -15.61
CA THR A 69 6.48 16.71 -14.46
C THR A 69 5.85 17.13 -13.13
N ASP A 70 4.59 17.55 -13.18
CA ASP A 70 3.79 18.08 -12.09
C ASP A 70 2.70 17.08 -11.66
N GLU A 71 2.34 17.15 -10.38
CA GLU A 71 1.28 16.34 -9.74
C GLU A 71 1.35 14.85 -10.11
N LEU A 72 2.54 14.26 -9.92
CA LEU A 72 2.81 12.87 -10.28
C LEU A 72 2.33 11.91 -9.18
N HIS A 73 1.73 10.81 -9.62
CA HIS A 73 1.24 9.73 -8.79
C HIS A 73 1.84 8.42 -9.26
N PHE A 74 2.19 7.55 -8.31
CA PHE A 74 2.48 6.15 -8.59
C PHE A 74 1.15 5.40 -8.72
N ASP A 75 0.90 4.85 -9.91
CA ASP A 75 -0.32 4.12 -10.24
C ASP A 75 0.00 2.68 -10.68
N HIS A 76 -0.94 1.76 -10.43
CA HIS A 76 -0.78 0.35 -10.83
C HIS A 76 -1.24 0.13 -12.27
N ILE A 77 -0.40 -0.46 -13.13
CA ILE A 77 -0.75 -0.85 -14.51
C ILE A 77 -1.91 -1.86 -14.49
N LEU A 78 -1.71 -3.02 -13.85
CA LEU A 78 -2.81 -3.89 -13.43
C LEU A 78 -3.33 -3.37 -12.09
N PRO A 79 -4.59 -2.90 -11.99
CA PRO A 79 -5.11 -2.38 -10.73
C PRO A 79 -4.98 -3.37 -9.58
N TYR A 80 -4.63 -2.88 -8.39
CA TYR A 80 -4.54 -3.70 -7.19
C TYR A 80 -5.78 -4.56 -6.93
N SER A 81 -6.98 -4.00 -7.17
CA SER A 81 -8.26 -4.72 -7.03
C SER A 81 -8.44 -5.90 -8.00
N LYS A 82 -7.59 -6.00 -9.03
CA LYS A 82 -7.56 -7.08 -10.02
C LYS A 82 -6.32 -7.97 -9.87
N GLY A 83 -5.66 -7.94 -8.71
CA GLY A 83 -4.47 -8.75 -8.43
C GLY A 83 -3.14 -8.09 -8.82
N GLY A 84 -3.14 -6.78 -9.11
CA GLY A 84 -1.91 -6.03 -9.35
C GLY A 84 -0.98 -6.02 -8.15
N THR A 85 0.28 -6.42 -8.36
CA THR A 85 1.31 -6.38 -7.31
C THR A 85 1.82 -4.95 -7.09
N SER A 86 2.09 -4.59 -5.83
CA SER A 86 2.80 -3.36 -5.46
C SER A 86 4.33 -3.57 -5.36
N LEU A 87 4.79 -4.82 -5.45
CA LEU A 87 6.17 -5.22 -5.14
C LEU A 87 7.10 -5.18 -6.36
N LYS A 88 6.55 -5.06 -7.56
CA LYS A 88 7.32 -5.03 -8.81
C LYS A 88 7.15 -3.70 -9.51
N ALA A 89 8.25 -3.04 -9.85
CA ALA A 89 8.24 -1.79 -10.62
C ALA A 89 7.57 -1.95 -11.98
N GLU A 90 7.61 -3.16 -12.57
CA GLU A 90 6.92 -3.53 -13.80
C GLU A 90 5.41 -3.28 -13.77
N ASN A 91 4.79 -3.32 -12.59
CA ASN A 91 3.35 -3.09 -12.43
C ASN A 91 3.02 -1.68 -11.92
N ILE A 92 4.02 -0.81 -11.76
CA ILE A 92 3.83 0.56 -11.27
C ILE A 92 4.34 1.54 -12.33
N GLN A 93 3.65 2.67 -12.48
CA GLN A 93 3.99 3.75 -13.42
C GLN A 93 3.76 5.12 -12.80
N LEU A 94 4.46 6.14 -13.30
CA LEU A 94 4.15 7.54 -12.99
C LEU A 94 3.11 8.11 -13.95
N LEU A 95 2.01 8.60 -13.38
CA LEU A 95 0.97 9.35 -14.10
C LEU A 95 0.76 10.72 -13.45
N CYS A 96 0.55 11.77 -14.26
CA CYS A 96 0.07 13.03 -13.72
C CYS A 96 -1.40 12.89 -13.27
N ALA A 97 -1.86 13.77 -12.39
CA ALA A 97 -3.21 13.76 -11.84
C ALA A 97 -4.30 13.57 -12.92
N ARG A 98 -4.19 14.28 -14.04
CA ARG A 98 -5.14 14.18 -15.18
C ARG A 98 -5.25 12.75 -15.75
N HIS A 99 -4.12 12.11 -16.02
CA HIS A 99 -4.10 10.75 -16.59
C HIS A 99 -4.45 9.69 -15.54
N ASN A 100 -3.99 9.87 -14.30
CA ASN A 100 -4.33 8.99 -13.19
C ASN A 100 -5.85 8.94 -12.96
N LEU A 101 -6.50 10.10 -12.90
CA LEU A 101 -7.96 10.21 -12.74
C LEU A 101 -8.72 9.62 -13.94
N SER A 102 -8.24 9.85 -15.16
CA SER A 102 -8.83 9.29 -16.39
C SER A 102 -8.75 7.77 -16.45
N LYS A 103 -7.61 7.20 -16.01
CA LYS A 103 -7.39 5.74 -15.98
C LYS A 103 -8.30 5.03 -14.98
N SER A 104 -8.42 5.54 -13.75
CA SER A 104 -9.24 4.93 -12.70
C SER A 104 -8.90 3.42 -12.53
N ALA A 105 -9.89 2.53 -12.39
CA ALA A 105 -9.69 1.07 -12.24
C ALA A 105 -9.58 0.30 -13.57
N LYS A 106 -9.25 0.98 -14.69
CA LYS A 106 -9.08 0.34 -16.00
C LYS A 106 -7.65 -0.21 -16.16
N ILE A 107 -7.55 -1.28 -16.94
CA ILE A 107 -6.27 -1.81 -17.43
C ILE A 107 -6.02 -1.10 -18.76
N GLN A 108 -4.82 -0.58 -18.96
CA GLN A 108 -4.36 0.04 -20.21
C GLN A 108 -2.97 -0.48 -20.54
#